data_AF-A0AA38UPM2-F1
#
_entry.id   AF-A0AA38UPM2-F1
#
_cell.length_a   1.000
_cell.length_b   1.000
_cell.length_c   1.000
_cell.angle_alpha   90.00
_cell.angle_beta   90.00
_cell.angle_gamma   90.00
#
_symmetry.space_group_name_H-M   'P 1'
#
loop_
_entity.id
_entity.type
_entity.pdbx_description
1 polymer ?
#
loop_
_entity_poly.entity_id
_entity_poly.type
_entity_poly.pdbx_seq_one_letter_code
_entity_poly.pdbx_strand_id
1 'polypeptide(L)'
;MTPRDRDSGVYPAQPCKITVPAHAGHLPMSGEHVIVGSTYHIRFYNINLSQELPSKSMDTKDFGIKDGKVMAVEFKTEFLV
;
A
#
# COMPACT_ATOMS: atom_id res chain seq x y z
N MET A 1 -14.62 23.24 -35.97
CA MET A 1 -14.42 22.93 -34.53
C MET A 1 -15.01 21.57 -34.27
N THR A 2 -14.20 20.52 -34.13
CA THR A 2 -14.65 19.15 -33.83
C THR A 2 -14.18 18.75 -32.43
N PRO A 3 -15.03 18.12 -31.61
CA PRO A 3 -14.70 17.74 -30.24
C PRO A 3 -13.86 16.46 -30.25
N ARG A 4 -12.53 16.58 -30.36
CA ARG A 4 -11.62 15.43 -30.30
C ARG A 4 -10.39 15.61 -29.40
N ASP A 5 -10.30 16.71 -28.66
CA ASP A 5 -9.32 16.85 -27.58
C ASP A 5 -9.93 16.29 -26.27
N ARG A 6 -10.42 15.05 -26.31
CA ARG A 6 -10.47 14.26 -25.07
C ARG A 6 -9.03 13.89 -24.80
N ASP A 7 -8.42 14.67 -23.91
CA ASP A 7 -7.22 14.38 -23.15
C ASP A 7 -7.01 12.86 -23.09
N SER A 8 -6.20 12.36 -24.02
CA SER A 8 -5.79 10.98 -24.03
C SER A 8 -4.86 10.87 -22.84
N GLY A 9 -5.44 10.66 -21.67
CA GLY A 9 -4.77 10.43 -20.40
C GLY A 9 -3.96 9.15 -20.52
N VAL A 10 -2.84 9.25 -21.23
CA VAL A 10 -1.78 8.26 -21.24
C VAL A 10 -1.18 8.37 -19.86
N TYR A 11 -1.77 7.66 -18.90
CA TYR A 11 -1.07 7.37 -17.66
C TYR A 11 0.24 6.69 -18.09
N PRO A 12 1.41 7.29 -17.80
CA PRO A 12 2.65 6.62 -18.12
C PRO A 12 2.58 5.26 -17.45
N ALA A 13 2.73 4.18 -18.23
CA ALA A 13 2.83 2.82 -17.72
C ALA A 13 4.16 2.69 -16.98
N GLN A 14 4.25 3.33 -15.82
CA GLN A 14 5.38 3.21 -14.95
C GLN A 14 5.34 1.80 -14.35
N PRO A 15 6.49 1.13 -14.21
CA PRO A 15 6.55 -0.16 -13.55
C PRO A 15 5.96 -0.03 -12.14
N CYS A 16 5.10 -0.97 -11.74
CA CYS A 16 4.56 -1.03 -10.39
C CYS A 16 5.71 -1.22 -9.41
N LYS A 17 6.04 -0.20 -8.61
CA LYS A 17 7.18 -0.24 -7.69
C LYS A 17 6.87 -0.89 -6.35
N ILE A 18 5.60 -0.80 -5.91
CA ILE A 18 5.11 -1.46 -4.70
C ILE A 18 4.34 -2.73 -5.10
N THR A 19 4.90 -3.88 -4.78
CA THR A 19 4.29 -5.18 -5.09
C THR A 19 3.42 -5.66 -3.93
N VAL A 20 2.16 -6.00 -4.24
CA VAL A 20 1.22 -6.61 -3.31
C VAL A 20 0.96 -8.05 -3.74
N PRO A 21 1.10 -9.05 -2.85
CA PRO A 21 0.79 -10.44 -3.19
C PRO A 21 -0.67 -10.61 -3.59
N ALA A 22 -0.91 -11.26 -4.72
CA ALA A 22 -2.27 -11.57 -5.17
C ALA A 22 -2.98 -12.46 -4.14
N HIS A 23 -4.25 -12.16 -3.85
CA HIS A 23 -5.15 -12.91 -2.96
C HIS A 23 -4.72 -13.05 -1.48
N ALA A 24 -3.52 -12.60 -1.10
CA ALA A 24 -2.99 -12.68 0.26
C ALA A 24 -2.46 -11.34 0.78
N GLY A 25 -2.43 -10.32 -0.07
CA GLY A 25 -1.96 -8.98 0.25
C GLY A 25 -3.09 -8.04 0.67
N HIS A 26 -2.80 -7.17 1.63
CA HIS A 26 -3.64 -6.07 2.08
C HIS A 26 -2.96 -4.75 1.71
N LEU A 27 -3.73 -3.77 1.24
CA LEU A 27 -3.20 -2.48 0.78
C LEU A 27 -4.08 -1.30 1.26
N PRO A 28 -4.01 -0.91 2.54
CA PRO A 28 -4.55 0.38 2.95
C PRO A 28 -3.61 1.52 2.56
N MET A 29 -4.19 2.65 2.18
CA MET A 29 -3.47 3.87 1.81
C MET A 29 -4.07 5.09 2.50
N SER A 30 -3.22 6.02 2.94
CA SER A 30 -3.61 7.30 3.51
C SER A 30 -2.58 8.37 3.18
N GLY A 31 -2.95 9.31 2.30
CA GLY A 31 -2.04 10.35 1.80
C GLY A 31 -0.79 9.74 1.15
N GLU A 32 0.38 10.07 1.67
CA GLU A 32 1.69 9.55 1.22
C GLU A 32 2.05 8.16 1.79
N HIS A 33 1.23 7.62 2.68
CA HIS A 33 1.51 6.38 3.39
C HIS A 33 0.79 5.21 2.76
N VAL A 34 1.56 4.18 2.42
CA VAL A 34 1.06 2.93 1.84
C VAL A 34 1.53 1.79 2.74
N ILE A 35 0.62 0.94 3.20
CA ILE A 35 0.98 -0.25 3.96
C ILE A 35 0.71 -1.47 3.09
N VAL A 36 1.66 -2.41 3.04
CA VAL A 36 1.46 -3.72 2.44
C VAL A 36 1.48 -4.76 3.54
N GLY A 37 0.31 -5.28 3.88
CA GLY A 37 0.18 -6.48 4.67
C GLY A 37 0.29 -7.72 3.78
N SER A 38 1.00 -8.73 4.22
CA SER A 38 0.96 -10.09 3.68
C SER A 38 0.77 -11.05 4.85
N THR A 39 0.68 -12.36 4.62
CA THR A 39 0.34 -13.36 5.65
C THR A 39 1.04 -13.15 6.99
N TYR A 40 2.34 -12.84 6.99
CA TYR A 40 3.13 -12.62 8.22
C TYR A 40 3.90 -11.30 8.25
N HIS A 41 3.98 -10.56 7.14
CA HIS A 41 4.82 -9.36 7.02
C HIS A 41 3.97 -8.12 6.81
N ILE A 42 4.40 -7.02 7.44
CA ILE A 42 3.77 -5.71 7.35
C ILE A 42 4.85 -4.72 6.92
N ARG A 43 4.71 -4.15 5.73
CA ARG A 43 5.65 -3.18 5.15
C ARG A 43 5.02 -1.81 5.06
N PHE A 44 5.69 -0.82 5.62
CA PHE A 44 5.31 0.58 5.60
C PHE A 44 6.11 1.28 4.51
N TYR A 45 5.42 2.01 3.64
CA TYR A 45 6.01 2.85 2.62
C TYR A 45 5.57 4.29 2.88
N ASN A 46 6.52 5.22 2.75
CA ASN A 46 6.23 6.63 2.54
C ASN A 46 6.68 6.95 1.12
N ILE A 47 5.72 7.24 0.24
CA ILE A 47 5.96 7.40 -1.20
C ILE A 47 6.75 8.67 -1.55
N ASN A 48 6.84 9.64 -0.62
CA ASN A 48 7.69 10.81 -0.77
C ASN A 48 9.16 10.50 -0.48
N LEU A 49 9.44 9.43 0.28
CA LEU A 49 10.80 8.97 0.56
C LEU A 49 11.28 7.95 -0.49
N SER A 50 10.50 6.89 -0.70
CA SER A 50 10.82 5.84 -1.67
C SER A 50 9.57 5.06 -2.05
N GLN A 51 9.46 4.74 -3.34
CA GLN A 51 8.44 3.84 -3.87
C GLN A 51 8.96 2.41 -4.04
N GLU A 52 10.26 2.18 -3.86
CA GLU A 52 10.92 0.89 -4.10
C GLU A 52 11.20 0.15 -2.80
N LEU A 53 11.57 0.88 -1.74
CA LEU A 53 11.93 0.33 -0.45
C LEU A 53 10.94 0.76 0.63
N PRO A 54 10.49 -0.15 1.50
CA PRO A 54 9.68 0.21 2.64
C PRO A 54 10.50 1.04 3.63
N SER A 55 9.90 2.10 4.18
CA SER A 55 10.48 2.89 5.28
C SER A 55 10.57 2.07 6.57
N LYS A 56 9.69 1.08 6.74
CA LYS A 56 9.75 0.10 7.83
C LYS A 56 9.22 -1.25 7.38
N SER A 57 9.89 -2.33 7.78
CA SER A 57 9.40 -3.71 7.61
C SER A 57 9.29 -4.35 8.98
N MET A 58 8.16 -5.00 9.23
CA MET A 58 7.89 -5.75 10.46
C MET A 58 7.24 -7.09 10.11
N ASP A 59 7.19 -7.99 11.09
CA ASP A 59 6.42 -9.22 11.03
C ASP A 59 5.55 -9.40 12.28
N THR A 60 4.66 -10.39 12.27
CA THR A 60 3.73 -10.64 13.40
C THR A 60 4.46 -10.97 14.71
N LYS A 61 5.69 -11.48 14.66
CA LYS A 61 6.50 -11.80 15.84
C LYS A 61 7.06 -10.54 16.50
N ASP A 62 7.32 -9.48 15.73
CA ASP A 62 7.67 -8.16 16.27
C ASP A 62 6.56 -7.59 17.17
N PHE A 63 5.32 -8.07 17.01
CA PHE A 63 4.17 -7.76 17.85
C PHE A 63 3.90 -8.82 18.94
N GLY A 64 4.78 -9.79 19.12
CA GLY A 64 4.60 -10.90 20.06
C GLY A 64 3.58 -11.96 19.60
N ILE A 65 3.13 -11.91 18.35
CA ILE A 65 2.12 -12.83 17.81
C ILE A 65 2.82 -13.96 17.05
N LYS A 66 2.90 -15.12 17.71
CA LYS A 66 3.42 -16.35 17.11
C LYS A 66 2.35 -17.02 16.23
N ASP A 67 2.70 -17.36 15.00
CA ASP A 67 1.87 -18.08 14.02
C ASP A 67 0.53 -17.38 13.65
N GLY A 68 0.33 -16.13 14.10
CA GLY A 68 -0.80 -15.31 13.73
C GLY A 68 -0.67 -14.81 12.29
N LYS A 69 -1.80 -14.64 11.61
CA LYS A 69 -1.87 -14.17 10.23
C LYS A 69 -2.45 -12.76 10.18
N VAL A 70 -1.92 -11.94 9.29
CA VAL A 70 -2.51 -10.64 8.98
C VAL A 70 -3.79 -10.87 8.17
N MET A 71 -4.94 -10.64 8.81
CA MET A 71 -6.25 -10.82 8.19
C MET A 71 -6.81 -9.53 7.58
N ALA A 72 -6.41 -8.38 8.12
CA ALA A 72 -6.77 -7.06 7.63
C ALA A 72 -5.72 -6.04 8.09
N VAL A 73 -5.60 -4.93 7.36
CA VAL A 73 -4.83 -3.76 7.76
C VAL A 73 -5.64 -2.53 7.39
N GLU A 74 -5.85 -1.63 8.35
CA GLU A 74 -6.65 -0.41 8.17
C GLU A 74 -5.96 0.76 8.86
N PHE A 75 -6.12 1.96 8.30
CA PHE A 75 -5.78 3.18 9.02
C PHE A 75 -6.89 3.49 10.01
N LYS A 76 -6.52 3.85 11.23
CA LYS A 76 -7.48 4.34 12.20
C LYS A 76 -8.08 5.65 11.69
N THR A 77 -9.39 5.70 11.54
CA THR A 77 -10.10 6.95 11.26
C THR A 77 -10.16 7.77 12.54
N GLU A 78 -9.37 8.84 12.64
CA GLU A 78 -9.39 9.71 13.82
C GLU A 78 -10.60 10.67 13.83
N PHE A 79 -11.44 10.75 12.78
CA PHE A 79 -12.62 11.63 12.75
C PHE A 79 -13.79 11.07 11.91
N LEU A 80 -14.79 10.48 12.57
CA LEU A 80 -16.20 10.53 12.17
C LEU A 80 -16.96 11.02 13.41
N VAL A 81 -17.01 12.35 13.57
CA VAL A 81 -17.96 13.04 14.46
C VAL A 81 -18.83 13.91 13.58
#